data_AF-A0A7S2YJ39-F1
#
_entry.id   AF-A0A7S2YJ39-F1
#
_cell.length_a   1.000
_cell.length_b   1.000
_cell.length_c   1.000
_cell.angle_alpha   90.00
_cell.angle_beta   90.00
_cell.angle_gamma   90.00
#
_symmetry.space_group_name_H-M   'P 1'
#
loop_
_entity.id
_entity.type
_entity.pdbx_description
1 polymer ?
#
loop_
_entity_poly.entity_id
_entity_poly.type
_entity_poly.pdbx_seq_one_letter_code
_entity_poly.pdbx_strand_id
1 'polypeptide(L)'
;DMPTNAAGSYGDNVFMRMMMAKIYCVQLISTLGYDLLFQDVDVVWYKNPLDYFHNDKALDTNFDIYFQDDGNHNLYYAPYSANTGFYYVRANDRTRYLFSSLLMAGDLVRQTKSHQVPLVALLQEHASMFGLKIKIFSRDEDDFPGGHAYHRRRDFMKNMIQGNVQPQIFHMSWTHSKIDKVKFYQQMGEWFLQDTCRVKKPNEIFRHTNETVPVFSLCCAAEPNIVCHYRDKPSKVPCKESPPIDRGARSFW
;
A
#
# COMPACT_ATOMS: atom_id res chain seq x y z
N ASP A 1 -18.76 7.12 -13.84
CA ASP A 1 -17.56 7.40 -14.65
C ASP A 1 -16.30 7.47 -13.82
N MET A 2 -15.24 6.83 -14.32
CA MET A 2 -13.91 6.91 -13.72
C MET A 2 -13.36 8.34 -13.84
N PRO A 3 -12.75 8.90 -12.79
CA PRO A 3 -12.14 10.22 -12.86
C PRO A 3 -11.01 10.28 -13.89
N THR A 4 -10.94 11.39 -14.65
CA THR A 4 -9.87 11.64 -15.62
C THR A 4 -8.71 12.46 -15.06
N ASN A 5 -8.89 13.04 -13.87
CA ASN A 5 -7.90 13.85 -13.17
C ASN A 5 -7.60 13.24 -11.79
N ALA A 6 -6.43 13.58 -11.25
CA ALA A 6 -6.07 13.21 -9.88
C ALA A 6 -6.95 13.97 -8.87
N ALA A 7 -7.11 13.38 -7.68
CA ALA A 7 -7.71 14.07 -6.54
C ALA A 7 -6.84 15.28 -6.16
N GLY A 8 -7.49 16.40 -5.84
CA GLY A 8 -6.83 17.60 -5.32
C GLY A 8 -6.51 17.48 -3.84
N SER A 9 -7.31 16.72 -3.09
CA SER A 9 -7.07 16.47 -1.66
C SER A 9 -7.65 15.13 -1.20
N TYR A 10 -7.17 14.65 -0.05
CA TYR A 10 -7.70 13.46 0.59
C TYR A 10 -9.18 13.62 0.92
N GLY A 11 -10.01 12.65 0.53
CA GLY A 11 -11.44 12.65 0.80
C GLY A 11 -12.28 13.55 -0.10
N ASP A 12 -11.73 14.13 -1.17
CA ASP A 12 -12.51 14.86 -2.17
C ASP A 12 -13.37 13.93 -3.04
N ASN A 13 -14.22 14.49 -3.91
CA ASN A 13 -15.13 13.71 -4.74
C ASN A 13 -14.41 12.77 -5.74
N VAL A 14 -13.22 13.14 -6.22
CA VAL A 14 -12.43 12.31 -7.14
C VAL A 14 -11.84 11.14 -6.36
N PHE A 15 -11.27 11.41 -5.18
CA PHE A 15 -10.78 10.40 -4.25
C PHE A 15 -11.90 9.41 -3.90
N MET A 16 -13.10 9.89 -3.57
CA MET A 16 -14.22 9.02 -3.22
C MET A 16 -14.66 8.10 -4.36
N ARG A 17 -14.66 8.60 -5.61
CA ARG A 17 -14.92 7.76 -6.78
C ARG A 17 -13.87 6.66 -6.93
N MET A 18 -12.60 6.97 -6.65
CA MET A 18 -11.52 5.97 -6.65
C MET A 18 -11.68 4.95 -5.51
N MET A 19 -12.10 5.37 -4.31
CA MET A 19 -12.36 4.45 -3.20
C MET A 19 -13.51 3.49 -3.53
N MET A 20 -14.59 3.98 -4.14
CA MET A 20 -15.65 3.10 -4.63
C MET A 20 -15.17 2.16 -5.72
N ALA A 21 -14.32 2.62 -6.66
CA ALA A 21 -13.73 1.75 -7.68
C ALA A 21 -12.93 0.59 -7.06
N LYS A 22 -12.15 0.84 -5.98
CA LYS A 22 -11.48 -0.23 -5.24
C LYS A 22 -12.47 -1.27 -4.71
N ILE A 23 -13.57 -0.82 -4.10
CA ILE A 23 -14.62 -1.71 -3.57
C ILE A 23 -15.25 -2.55 -4.68
N TYR A 24 -15.59 -1.95 -5.82
CA TYR A 24 -16.15 -2.67 -6.97
C TYR A 24 -15.21 -3.75 -7.49
N CYS A 25 -13.91 -3.44 -7.64
CA CYS A 25 -12.92 -4.41 -8.09
C CYS A 25 -12.84 -5.62 -7.15
N VAL A 26 -12.78 -5.37 -5.85
CA VAL A 26 -12.64 -6.42 -4.84
C VAL A 26 -13.91 -7.27 -4.74
N GLN A 27 -15.08 -6.63 -4.77
CA GLN A 27 -16.37 -7.33 -4.73
C GLN A 27 -16.58 -8.21 -5.99
N LEU A 28 -16.16 -7.74 -7.16
CA LEU A 28 -16.26 -8.50 -8.40
C LEU A 28 -15.43 -9.79 -8.33
N ILE A 29 -14.14 -9.67 -7.97
CA ILE A 29 -13.25 -10.84 -7.85
C ILE A 29 -13.73 -11.80 -6.76
N SER A 30 -14.19 -11.26 -5.63
CA SER A 30 -14.76 -12.06 -4.53
C SER A 30 -16.01 -12.84 -4.97
N THR A 31 -16.86 -12.26 -5.82
CA THR A 31 -18.05 -12.93 -6.37
C THR A 31 -17.68 -14.06 -7.33
N LEU A 32 -16.55 -13.94 -8.04
CA LEU A 32 -16.02 -14.99 -8.91
C LEU A 32 -15.42 -16.17 -8.14
N GLY A 33 -15.26 -16.07 -6.81
CA GLY A 33 -14.77 -17.16 -5.98
C GLY A 33 -13.25 -17.36 -6.02
N TYR A 34 -12.48 -16.33 -6.36
CA TYR A 34 -11.02 -16.36 -6.33
C TYR A 34 -10.45 -15.76 -5.04
N ASP A 35 -9.34 -16.33 -4.58
CA ASP A 35 -8.47 -15.67 -3.60
C ASP A 35 -8.00 -14.33 -4.17
N LEU A 36 -7.93 -13.31 -3.32
CA LEU A 36 -7.67 -11.94 -3.71
C LEU A 36 -6.48 -11.38 -2.95
N LEU A 37 -5.49 -10.89 -3.70
CA LEU A 37 -4.46 -10.01 -3.18
C LEU A 37 -4.76 -8.60 -3.69
N PHE A 38 -5.08 -7.69 -2.79
CA PHE A 38 -5.23 -6.27 -3.11
C PHE A 38 -3.96 -5.52 -2.74
N GLN A 39 -3.57 -4.56 -3.57
CA GLN A 39 -2.52 -3.61 -3.25
C GLN A 39 -2.75 -2.23 -3.87
N ASP A 40 -2.23 -1.21 -3.19
CA ASP A 40 -2.02 0.11 -3.74
C ASP A 40 -0.75 0.15 -4.61
N VAL A 41 -0.63 1.19 -5.41
CA VAL A 41 0.49 1.37 -6.37
C VAL A 41 1.82 1.71 -5.70
N ASP A 42 1.79 2.04 -4.42
CA ASP A 42 2.93 2.39 -3.58
C ASP A 42 3.29 1.25 -2.62
N VAL A 43 3.31 0.03 -3.15
CA VAL A 43 3.83 -1.16 -2.49
C VAL A 43 4.99 -1.72 -3.31
N VAL A 44 6.10 -2.03 -2.66
CA VAL A 44 7.28 -2.70 -3.25
C VAL A 44 7.28 -4.15 -2.79
N TRP A 45 7.48 -5.09 -3.71
CA TRP A 45 7.64 -6.51 -3.39
C TRP A 45 9.11 -6.87 -3.38
N TYR A 46 9.58 -7.40 -2.26
CA TYR A 46 10.93 -7.98 -2.15
C TYR A 46 10.92 -9.48 -2.35
N LYS A 47 9.78 -10.11 -2.04
CA LYS A 47 9.45 -11.50 -2.29
C LYS A 47 8.06 -11.55 -2.90
N ASN A 48 7.73 -12.62 -3.60
CA ASN A 48 6.37 -12.83 -4.07
C ASN A 48 5.45 -13.12 -2.87
N PRO A 49 4.53 -12.21 -2.50
CA PRO A 49 3.71 -12.39 -1.30
C PRO A 49 2.70 -13.53 -1.45
N LEU A 50 2.37 -13.96 -2.67
CA LEU A 50 1.48 -15.11 -2.87
C LEU A 50 2.12 -16.41 -2.39
N ASP A 51 3.44 -16.54 -2.52
CA ASP A 51 4.18 -17.70 -2.02
C ASP A 51 4.13 -17.75 -0.48
N TYR A 52 4.06 -16.59 0.17
CA TYR A 52 3.79 -16.52 1.60
C TYR A 52 2.37 -17.03 1.89
N PHE A 53 1.34 -16.39 1.33
CA PHE A 53 -0.07 -16.68 1.68
C PHE A 53 -0.56 -18.10 1.34
N HIS A 54 0.00 -18.73 0.30
CA HIS A 54 -0.31 -20.10 -0.10
C HIS A 54 0.57 -21.15 0.58
N ASN A 55 1.52 -20.76 1.43
CA ASN A 55 2.36 -21.71 2.15
C ASN A 55 1.69 -22.16 3.46
N ASP A 56 0.99 -23.29 3.38
CA ASP A 56 0.28 -23.91 4.51
C ASP A 56 1.17 -24.27 5.71
N LYS A 57 2.50 -24.35 5.53
CA LYS A 57 3.43 -24.64 6.62
C LYS A 57 3.87 -23.40 7.39
N ALA A 58 3.80 -22.22 6.77
CA ALA A 58 4.30 -20.96 7.33
C ALA A 58 3.20 -20.11 7.96
N LEU A 59 1.93 -20.33 7.58
CA LEU A 59 0.80 -19.56 8.06
C LEU A 59 -0.19 -20.42 8.83
N ASP A 60 -0.78 -19.80 9.85
CA ASP A 60 -2.05 -20.25 10.36
C ASP A 60 -3.11 -20.07 9.25
N THR A 61 -3.42 -21.14 8.54
CA THR A 61 -4.42 -21.18 7.44
C THR A 61 -5.84 -20.99 7.93
N ASN A 62 -6.05 -20.84 9.25
CA ASN A 62 -7.37 -20.66 9.82
C ASN A 62 -7.99 -19.28 9.58
N PHE A 63 -7.25 -18.28 9.10
CA PHE A 63 -7.80 -16.95 8.86
C PHE A 63 -8.41 -16.79 7.46
N ASP A 64 -9.50 -16.05 7.36
CA ASP A 64 -10.16 -15.74 6.08
C ASP A 64 -9.50 -14.54 5.39
N ILE A 65 -8.99 -13.58 6.16
CA ILE A 65 -8.40 -12.33 5.66
C ILE A 65 -7.17 -11.93 6.47
N TYR A 66 -6.17 -11.38 5.78
CA TYR A 66 -4.92 -10.86 6.33
C TYR A 66 -4.71 -9.41 5.93
N PHE A 67 -4.55 -8.52 6.90
CA PHE A 67 -4.24 -7.10 6.67
C PHE A 67 -2.90 -6.71 7.29
N GLN A 68 -2.24 -5.71 6.70
CA GLN A 68 -1.24 -4.94 7.44
C GLN A 68 -1.93 -4.10 8.54
N ASP A 69 -1.26 -3.91 9.67
CA ASP A 69 -1.63 -2.87 10.64
C ASP A 69 -1.33 -1.47 10.05
N ASP A 70 -2.30 -0.56 10.13
CA ASP A 70 -2.18 0.82 9.65
C ASP A 70 -1.18 1.65 10.46
N GLY A 71 -0.93 1.26 11.71
CA GLY A 71 -0.21 2.01 12.73
C GLY A 71 -1.09 3.02 13.46
N ASN A 72 -2.25 3.38 12.89
CA ASN A 72 -3.17 4.35 13.47
C ASN A 72 -4.25 3.62 14.27
N HIS A 73 -4.14 3.72 15.59
CA HIS A 73 -5.02 3.02 16.54
C HIS A 73 -6.07 3.94 17.15
N ASN A 74 -6.44 5.02 16.45
CA ASN A 74 -7.58 5.85 16.83
C ASN A 74 -8.88 5.02 16.82
N LEU A 75 -9.86 5.46 17.60
CA LEU A 75 -11.10 4.70 17.86
C LEU A 75 -11.86 4.27 16.58
N TYR A 76 -11.87 5.10 15.54
CA TYR A 76 -12.56 4.80 14.27
C TYR A 76 -11.83 3.77 13.39
N TYR A 77 -10.62 3.37 13.77
CA TYR A 77 -9.89 2.24 13.18
C TYR A 77 -9.85 1.03 14.12
N ALA A 78 -10.36 1.12 15.35
CA ALA A 78 -10.42 -0.01 16.27
C ALA A 78 -11.53 -1.01 15.87
N PRO A 79 -11.41 -2.30 16.25
CA PRO A 79 -10.30 -2.91 16.98
C PRO A 79 -9.15 -3.37 16.07
N TYR A 80 -9.35 -3.40 14.76
CA TYR A 80 -8.43 -4.09 13.84
C TYR A 80 -7.29 -3.21 13.35
N SER A 81 -7.48 -1.90 13.25
CA SER A 81 -6.54 -0.97 12.61
C SER A 81 -6.03 -1.48 11.27
N ALA A 82 -6.92 -2.09 10.49
CA ALA A 82 -6.58 -2.70 9.22
C ALA A 82 -6.25 -1.62 8.17
N ASN A 83 -5.08 -1.75 7.55
CA ASN A 83 -4.71 -0.93 6.42
C ASN A 83 -5.27 -1.51 5.11
N THR A 84 -5.85 -0.64 4.27
CA THR A 84 -6.49 -1.06 3.02
C THR A 84 -5.62 -0.96 1.76
N GLY A 85 -4.33 -0.62 1.91
CA GLY A 85 -3.40 -0.53 0.79
C GLY A 85 -2.64 -1.82 0.51
N PHE A 86 -2.72 -2.84 1.36
CA PHE A 86 -2.25 -4.19 1.04
C PHE A 86 -2.95 -5.22 1.93
N TYR A 87 -3.63 -6.20 1.34
CA TYR A 87 -4.26 -7.29 2.09
C TYR A 87 -4.53 -8.51 1.20
N TYR A 88 -4.62 -9.67 1.84
CA TYR A 88 -4.94 -10.94 1.21
C TYR A 88 -6.23 -11.53 1.76
N VAL A 89 -7.05 -12.09 0.89
CA VAL A 89 -8.36 -12.64 1.21
C VAL A 89 -8.49 -14.03 0.58
N ARG A 90 -8.91 -15.01 1.37
CA ARG A 90 -9.32 -16.31 0.84
C ARG A 90 -10.75 -16.29 0.34
N ALA A 91 -11.02 -16.98 -0.76
CA ALA A 91 -12.35 -17.14 -1.31
C ALA A 91 -13.17 -18.07 -0.42
N ASN A 92 -14.20 -17.51 0.21
CA ASN A 92 -15.25 -18.29 0.87
C ASN A 92 -16.52 -17.44 1.00
N ASP A 93 -17.59 -18.05 1.53
CA ASP A 93 -18.88 -17.37 1.64
C ASP A 93 -18.85 -16.21 2.65
N ARG A 94 -18.01 -16.28 3.70
CA ARG A 94 -17.88 -15.19 4.69
C ARG A 94 -17.25 -13.95 4.07
N THR A 95 -16.17 -14.12 3.30
CA THR A 95 -15.47 -13.00 2.65
C THR A 95 -16.31 -12.43 1.50
N ARG A 96 -17.03 -13.28 0.77
CA ARG A 96 -18.02 -12.82 -0.24
C ARG A 96 -19.13 -11.99 0.39
N TYR A 97 -19.63 -12.41 1.55
CA TYR A 97 -20.63 -11.66 2.27
C TYR A 97 -20.08 -10.30 2.76
N LEU A 98 -18.87 -10.26 3.32
CA LEU A 98 -18.20 -9.02 3.72
C LEU A 98 -18.12 -8.00 2.57
N PHE A 99 -17.61 -8.41 1.41
CA PHE A 99 -17.42 -7.46 0.30
C PHE A 99 -18.74 -7.06 -0.35
N SER A 100 -19.77 -7.91 -0.28
CA SER A 100 -21.13 -7.52 -0.65
C SER A 100 -21.68 -6.45 0.31
N SER A 101 -21.52 -6.62 1.62
CA SER A 101 -21.90 -5.60 2.62
C SER A 101 -21.13 -4.29 2.42
N LEU A 102 -19.83 -4.36 2.15
CA LEU A 102 -19.00 -3.18 1.91
C LEU A 102 -19.45 -2.40 0.67
N LEU A 103 -19.81 -3.12 -0.41
CA LEU A 103 -20.38 -2.49 -1.60
C LEU A 103 -21.69 -1.76 -1.29
N MET A 104 -22.55 -2.35 -0.46
CA MET A 104 -23.81 -1.73 -0.05
C MET A 104 -23.61 -0.54 0.90
N ALA A 105 -22.50 -0.47 1.62
CA ALA A 105 -22.14 0.62 2.53
C ALA A 105 -21.57 1.88 1.82
N GLY A 106 -21.86 2.08 0.54
CA GLY A 106 -21.32 3.20 -0.24
C GLY A 106 -21.67 4.59 0.30
N ASP A 107 -22.80 4.72 1.01
CA ASP A 107 -23.19 5.92 1.73
C ASP A 107 -22.28 6.22 2.92
N LEU A 108 -21.92 5.20 3.71
CA LEU A 108 -20.93 5.29 4.80
C LEU A 108 -19.55 5.64 4.26
N VAL A 109 -19.15 5.05 3.13
CA VAL A 109 -17.89 5.38 2.44
C VAL A 109 -17.86 6.86 2.08
N ARG A 110 -18.94 7.37 1.49
CA ARG A 110 -19.09 8.79 1.16
C ARG A 110 -19.06 9.69 2.40
N GLN A 111 -19.76 9.31 3.46
CA GLN A 111 -19.88 10.10 4.68
C GLN A 111 -18.55 10.18 5.46
N THR A 112 -17.85 9.06 5.56
CA THR A 112 -16.56 8.96 6.26
C THR A 112 -15.38 9.44 5.41
N LYS A 113 -15.62 9.69 4.12
CA LYS A 113 -14.61 10.02 3.12
C LYS A 113 -13.48 8.99 3.02
N SER A 114 -13.78 7.73 3.34
CA SER A 114 -12.83 6.63 3.39
C SER A 114 -13.56 5.30 3.19
N HIS A 115 -12.95 4.37 2.47
CA HIS A 115 -13.44 2.99 2.46
C HIS A 115 -12.88 2.15 3.61
N GLN A 116 -11.74 2.56 4.20
CA GLN A 116 -11.11 1.87 5.32
C GLN A 116 -11.95 1.90 6.58
N VAL A 117 -12.58 3.04 6.89
CA VAL A 117 -13.39 3.19 8.10
C VAL A 117 -14.64 2.28 8.06
N PRO A 118 -15.47 2.31 7.00
CA PRO A 118 -16.59 1.36 6.88
C PRO A 118 -16.13 -0.10 6.83
N LEU A 119 -15.02 -0.40 6.15
CA LEU A 119 -14.48 -1.76 6.12
C LEU A 119 -14.15 -2.26 7.53
N VAL A 120 -13.45 -1.48 8.35
CA VAL A 120 -13.10 -1.87 9.72
C VAL A 120 -14.35 -2.12 10.57
N ALA A 121 -15.37 -1.28 10.43
CA ALA A 121 -16.65 -1.49 11.12
C ALA A 121 -17.30 -2.82 10.70
N LEU A 122 -17.35 -3.09 9.40
CA LEU A 122 -17.89 -4.34 8.85
C LEU A 122 -17.05 -5.57 9.22
N LEU A 123 -15.73 -5.43 9.32
CA LEU A 123 -14.86 -6.50 9.80
C LEU A 123 -15.26 -6.92 11.22
N GLN A 124 -15.52 -5.96 12.10
CA GLN A 124 -15.96 -6.24 13.48
C GLN A 124 -17.34 -6.90 13.52
N GLU A 125 -18.29 -6.36 12.77
CA GLU A 125 -19.63 -6.94 12.65
C GLU A 125 -19.56 -8.38 12.13
N HIS A 126 -18.81 -8.61 11.06
CA HIS A 126 -18.75 -9.90 10.41
C HIS A 126 -17.96 -10.96 11.20
N ALA A 127 -16.95 -10.55 11.95
CA ALA A 127 -16.27 -11.43 12.89
C ALA A 127 -17.23 -11.92 13.98
N SER A 128 -18.03 -11.01 14.53
CA SER A 128 -18.99 -11.31 15.60
C SER A 128 -20.18 -12.14 15.12
N MET A 129 -20.77 -11.80 13.98
CA MET A 129 -22.03 -12.38 13.52
C MET A 129 -21.87 -13.59 12.61
N PHE A 130 -20.81 -13.62 11.79
CA PHE A 130 -20.63 -14.65 10.74
C PHE A 130 -19.37 -15.50 10.95
N GLY A 131 -18.65 -15.27 12.04
CA GLY A 131 -17.42 -16.00 12.38
C GLY A 131 -16.29 -15.75 11.39
N LEU A 132 -16.25 -14.56 10.77
CA LEU A 132 -15.15 -14.15 9.90
C LEU A 132 -13.86 -14.08 10.71
N LYS A 133 -12.83 -14.80 10.26
CA LYS A 133 -11.54 -14.87 10.95
C LYS A 133 -10.56 -13.90 10.30
N ILE A 134 -10.09 -12.92 11.07
CA ILE A 134 -9.24 -11.84 10.58
C ILE A 134 -7.89 -11.90 11.28
N LYS A 135 -6.81 -11.82 10.49
CA LYS A 135 -5.45 -11.64 10.99
C LYS A 135 -4.96 -10.23 10.63
N ILE A 136 -4.47 -9.53 11.64
CA ILE A 136 -3.70 -8.29 11.47
C ILE A 136 -2.24 -8.63 11.74
N PHE A 137 -1.36 -8.33 10.78
CA PHE A 137 0.08 -8.44 10.99
C PHE A 137 0.53 -7.35 11.95
N SER A 138 1.30 -7.72 12.97
CA SER A 138 1.71 -6.74 13.97
C SER A 138 2.57 -5.66 13.33
N ARG A 139 2.35 -4.39 13.70
CA ARG A 139 3.23 -3.28 13.25
C ARG A 139 4.68 -3.42 13.73
N ASP A 140 4.93 -4.30 14.69
CA ASP A 140 6.24 -4.60 15.27
C ASP A 140 6.90 -5.82 14.62
N GLU A 141 6.17 -6.59 13.79
CA GLU A 141 6.74 -7.64 12.94
C GLU A 141 7.43 -7.04 11.70
N ASP A 142 8.34 -7.81 11.12
CA ASP A 142 9.25 -7.33 10.07
C ASP A 142 8.80 -7.71 8.65
N ASP A 143 7.83 -8.62 8.49
CA ASP A 143 7.47 -9.17 7.18
C ASP A 143 6.64 -8.22 6.30
N PHE A 144 5.78 -7.41 6.94
CA PHE A 144 4.84 -6.52 6.24
C PHE A 144 4.93 -5.08 6.75
N PRO A 145 6.09 -4.41 6.67
CA PRO A 145 6.26 -3.03 7.09
C PRO A 145 5.45 -2.04 6.23
N GLY A 146 5.02 -0.97 6.88
CA GLY A 146 4.32 0.15 6.26
C GLY A 146 4.88 1.51 6.71
N GLY A 147 4.08 2.56 6.53
CA GLY A 147 4.40 3.93 6.94
C GLY A 147 4.75 4.09 8.42
N HIS A 148 4.12 3.31 9.32
CA HIS A 148 4.51 3.26 10.73
C HIS A 148 5.98 2.83 10.88
N ALA A 149 6.39 1.75 10.21
CA ALA A 149 7.78 1.27 10.27
C ALA A 149 8.75 2.31 9.70
N TYR A 150 8.42 2.91 8.55
CA TYR A 150 9.24 3.95 7.92
C TYR A 150 9.49 5.15 8.83
N HIS A 151 8.46 5.64 9.52
CA HIS A 151 8.53 6.86 10.32
C HIS A 151 8.91 6.64 11.79
N ARG A 152 8.69 5.45 12.34
CA ARG A 152 8.85 5.20 13.78
C ARG A 152 9.91 4.16 14.12
N ARG A 153 10.21 3.21 13.22
CA ARG A 153 11.11 2.08 13.49
C ARG A 153 12.47 2.28 12.83
N ARG A 154 13.24 3.26 13.31
CA ARG A 154 14.55 3.65 12.73
C ARG A 154 15.54 2.48 12.62
N ASP A 155 15.64 1.66 13.66
CA ASP A 155 16.60 0.54 13.68
C ASP A 155 16.22 -0.57 12.69
N PHE A 156 14.92 -0.87 12.59
CA PHE A 156 14.39 -1.75 11.55
C PHE A 156 14.73 -1.22 10.15
N MET A 157 14.46 0.06 9.88
CA MET A 157 14.75 0.66 8.57
C MET A 157 16.24 0.61 8.24
N LYS A 158 17.13 0.80 9.21
CA LYS A 158 18.59 0.62 9.01
C LYS A 158 18.91 -0.81 8.62
N ASN A 159 18.40 -1.79 9.36
CA ASN A 159 18.63 -3.21 9.08
C ASN A 159 18.07 -3.63 7.71
N MET A 160 16.89 -3.14 7.35
CA MET A 160 16.27 -3.41 6.04
C MET A 160 17.12 -2.85 4.90
N ILE A 161 17.54 -1.58 5.00
CA ILE A 161 18.35 -0.90 3.97
C ILE A 161 19.74 -1.55 3.80
N GLN A 162 20.33 -2.00 4.91
CA GLN A 162 21.60 -2.73 4.94
C GLN A 162 21.49 -4.18 4.46
N GLY A 163 20.27 -4.70 4.28
CA GLY A 163 20.02 -6.09 3.85
C GLY A 163 20.10 -7.12 4.98
N ASN A 164 20.15 -6.69 6.25
CA ASN A 164 20.15 -7.58 7.41
C ASN A 164 18.76 -8.21 7.64
N VAL A 165 17.70 -7.52 7.18
CA VAL A 165 16.31 -7.99 7.24
C VAL A 165 15.68 -7.83 5.87
N GLN A 166 14.94 -8.84 5.42
CA GLN A 166 14.27 -8.82 4.13
C GLN A 166 12.76 -9.11 4.29
N PRO A 167 11.91 -8.06 4.32
CA PRO A 167 10.46 -8.21 4.38
C PRO A 167 9.90 -8.95 3.15
N GLN A 168 8.61 -9.30 3.20
CA GLN A 168 7.87 -9.74 2.01
C GLN A 168 7.65 -8.55 1.07
N ILE A 169 7.16 -7.45 1.63
CA ILE A 169 6.80 -6.23 0.92
C ILE A 169 7.13 -5.00 1.76
N PHE A 170 7.14 -3.82 1.16
CA PHE A 170 7.14 -2.55 1.89
C PHE A 170 6.12 -1.60 1.29
N HIS A 171 5.26 -1.04 2.14
CA HIS A 171 4.18 -0.15 1.74
C HIS A 171 4.47 1.29 2.20
N MET A 172 4.57 2.25 1.27
CA MET A 172 4.79 3.67 1.57
C MET A 172 3.49 4.41 1.97
N SER A 173 2.82 3.88 2.98
CA SER A 173 1.70 4.56 3.62
C SER A 173 2.16 5.75 4.46
N TRP A 174 1.22 6.52 5.02
CA TRP A 174 1.51 7.69 5.89
C TRP A 174 2.35 8.80 5.25
N THR A 175 2.18 9.01 3.96
CA THR A 175 2.88 10.08 3.24
C THR A 175 1.91 11.18 2.81
N HIS A 176 2.33 12.44 2.96
CA HIS A 176 1.49 13.60 2.69
C HIS A 176 1.09 13.76 1.23
N SER A 177 2.01 13.48 0.29
CA SER A 177 1.80 13.73 -1.13
C SER A 177 2.43 12.67 -2.02
N LYS A 178 1.96 12.58 -3.27
CA LYS A 178 2.61 11.78 -4.32
C LYS A 178 4.09 12.17 -4.50
N ILE A 179 4.41 13.46 -4.37
CA ILE A 179 5.76 13.97 -4.55
C ILE A 179 6.68 13.40 -3.47
N ASP A 180 6.23 13.43 -2.22
CA ASP A 180 7.03 12.92 -1.10
C ASP A 180 7.20 11.40 -1.17
N LYS A 181 6.17 10.65 -1.60
CA LYS A 181 6.28 9.20 -1.82
C LYS A 181 7.40 8.86 -2.81
N VAL A 182 7.45 9.57 -3.94
CA VAL A 182 8.51 9.37 -4.93
C VAL A 182 9.88 9.71 -4.35
N LYS A 183 10.00 10.82 -3.62
CA LYS A 183 11.27 11.19 -2.97
C LYS A 183 11.73 10.12 -1.98
N PHE A 184 10.82 9.60 -1.16
CA PHE A 184 11.15 8.54 -0.19
C PHE A 184 11.60 7.25 -0.89
N TYR A 185 10.93 6.84 -1.96
CA TYR A 185 11.36 5.69 -2.75
C TYR A 185 12.71 5.89 -3.44
N GLN A 186 12.97 7.09 -3.98
CA GLN A 186 14.29 7.42 -4.52
C GLN A 186 15.36 7.33 -3.44
N GLN A 187 15.12 7.87 -2.25
CA GLN A 187 16.10 7.76 -1.16
C GLN A 187 16.36 6.32 -0.74
N MET A 188 15.31 5.50 -0.64
CA MET A 188 15.44 4.10 -0.25
C MET A 188 16.12 3.24 -1.33
N GLY A 189 16.23 3.74 -2.57
CA GLY A 189 16.73 2.97 -3.70
C GLY A 189 15.70 1.99 -4.26
N GLU A 190 14.43 2.34 -4.18
CA GLU A 190 13.29 1.52 -4.62
C GLU A 190 12.52 2.16 -5.79
N TRP A 191 13.11 3.18 -6.43
CA TRP A 191 12.48 3.90 -7.53
C TRP A 191 13.16 3.58 -8.86
N PHE A 192 12.47 2.84 -9.73
CA PHE A 192 13.01 2.36 -11.01
C PHE A 192 12.38 3.04 -12.24
N LEU A 193 11.48 4.02 -12.04
CA LEU A 193 10.85 4.73 -13.15
C LEU A 193 11.73 5.89 -13.62
N GLN A 194 12.06 5.92 -14.91
CA GLN A 194 12.77 7.01 -15.56
C GLN A 194 11.91 8.29 -15.60
N ASP A 195 12.54 9.45 -15.48
CA ASP A 195 11.84 10.75 -15.43
C ASP A 195 11.06 11.07 -16.72
N THR A 196 11.50 10.54 -17.87
CA THR A 196 10.82 10.65 -19.17
C THR A 196 9.38 10.12 -19.11
N CYS A 197 9.15 9.05 -18.35
CA CYS A 197 7.84 8.41 -18.20
C CYS A 197 7.05 8.90 -16.99
N ARG A 198 7.66 9.72 -16.13
CA ARG A 198 7.00 10.30 -14.96
C ARG A 198 6.06 11.46 -15.31
N VAL A 199 6.40 12.21 -16.36
CA VAL A 199 5.75 13.50 -16.69
C VAL A 199 4.79 13.38 -17.88
N LYS A 200 5.08 12.49 -18.82
CA LYS A 200 4.32 12.34 -20.07
C LYS A 200 3.15 11.40 -19.92
N LYS A 201 2.05 11.67 -20.64
CA LYS A 201 0.96 10.69 -20.77
C LYS A 201 1.46 9.48 -21.55
N PRO A 202 0.94 8.26 -21.31
CA PRO A 202 1.35 7.08 -22.06
C PRO A 202 1.35 7.32 -23.57
N ASN A 203 0.27 7.91 -24.10
CA ASN A 203 0.11 8.24 -25.53
C ASN A 203 1.17 9.19 -26.09
N GLU A 204 1.81 10.03 -25.27
CA GLU A 204 2.90 10.93 -25.66
C GLU A 204 4.27 10.23 -25.64
N ILE A 205 4.40 9.17 -24.83
CA ILE A 205 5.58 8.29 -24.80
C ILE A 205 5.59 7.42 -26.07
N PHE A 206 4.42 6.95 -26.51
CA PHE A 206 4.25 6.05 -27.68
C PHE A 206 4.43 6.70 -29.05
N ARG A 207 4.30 8.03 -29.18
CA ARG A 207 4.30 8.71 -30.50
C ARG A 207 5.66 8.80 -31.19
N HIS A 208 6.76 8.47 -30.50
CA HIS A 208 8.12 8.65 -31.01
C HIS A 208 8.87 7.35 -31.34
N THR A 209 8.24 6.17 -31.21
CA THR A 209 8.87 4.90 -31.55
C THR A 209 8.16 4.29 -32.76
N ASN A 210 8.81 4.31 -33.93
CA ASN A 210 8.36 3.64 -35.16
C ASN A 210 8.44 2.09 -35.08
N GLU A 211 8.70 1.53 -33.90
CA GLU A 211 8.81 0.10 -33.66
C GLU A 211 8.12 -0.28 -32.34
N THR A 212 7.69 -1.54 -32.27
CA THR A 212 7.01 -2.22 -31.15
C THR A 212 7.93 -2.43 -29.94
N VAL A 213 8.57 -1.37 -29.45
CA VAL A 213 9.41 -1.42 -28.24
C VAL A 213 8.50 -1.51 -27.01
N PRO A 214 8.67 -2.52 -26.13
CA PRO A 214 7.87 -2.63 -24.91
C PRO A 214 8.00 -1.40 -24.01
N VAL A 215 6.90 -0.93 -23.43
CA VAL A 215 6.88 0.23 -22.50
C VAL A 215 7.91 0.09 -21.39
N PHE A 216 8.07 -1.12 -20.87
CA PHE A 216 9.01 -1.42 -19.80
C PHE A 216 10.44 -1.02 -20.17
N SER A 217 10.89 -1.32 -21.40
CA SER A 217 12.25 -0.95 -21.84
C SER A 217 12.48 0.55 -21.99
N LEU A 218 11.42 1.35 -22.14
CA LEU A 218 11.53 2.81 -22.26
C LEU A 218 11.42 3.52 -20.91
N CYS A 219 10.66 2.94 -19.98
CA CYS A 219 10.28 3.61 -18.73
C CYS A 219 10.98 3.06 -17.49
N CYS A 220 11.43 1.81 -17.51
CA CYS A 220 12.05 1.18 -16.35
C CYS A 220 13.57 1.23 -16.48
N ALA A 221 14.25 1.55 -15.39
CA ALA A 221 15.70 1.48 -15.26
C ALA A 221 16.11 0.15 -14.63
N ALA A 222 17.28 -0.37 -15.00
CA ALA A 222 17.85 -1.56 -14.38
C ALA A 222 18.37 -1.28 -12.96
N GLU A 223 18.92 -0.08 -12.75
CA GLU A 223 19.39 0.40 -11.45
C GLU A 223 18.40 1.42 -10.87
N PRO A 224 18.24 1.46 -9.53
CA PRO A 224 17.34 2.42 -8.91
C PRO A 224 17.87 3.86 -9.04
N ASN A 225 16.96 4.80 -9.27
CA ASN A 225 17.27 6.23 -9.25
C ASN A 225 17.38 6.72 -7.81
N ILE A 226 18.59 6.64 -7.26
CA ILE A 226 18.88 7.06 -5.88
C ILE A 226 19.17 8.56 -5.84
N VAL A 227 18.35 9.30 -5.11
CA VAL A 227 18.52 10.75 -4.91
C VAL A 227 18.36 11.08 -3.43
N CYS A 228 19.31 11.82 -2.88
CA CYS A 228 19.24 12.34 -1.51
C CYS A 228 18.35 13.58 -1.42
N HIS A 229 17.27 13.49 -0.65
CA HIS A 229 16.28 14.56 -0.46
C HIS A 229 16.28 15.14 0.96
N TYR A 230 16.44 14.27 1.96
CA TYR A 230 16.23 14.50 3.38
C TYR A 230 17.21 13.71 4.25
N ARG A 231 17.99 14.41 5.09
CA ARG A 231 18.99 13.76 5.97
C ARG A 231 18.39 12.97 7.13
N ASP A 232 17.15 13.27 7.50
CA ASP A 232 16.44 12.75 8.67
C ASP A 232 15.51 11.56 8.34
N LYS A 233 15.44 11.15 7.07
CA LYS A 233 14.61 10.02 6.62
C LYS A 233 15.46 8.82 6.18
N PRO A 234 14.89 7.60 6.21
CA PRO A 234 15.54 6.41 5.68
C PRO A 234 16.06 6.62 4.26
N SER A 235 17.31 6.22 4.03
CA SER A 235 18.02 6.45 2.77
C SER A 235 19.04 5.34 2.54
N LYS A 236 19.25 4.90 1.30
CA LYS A 236 20.22 3.85 0.90
C LYS A 236 21.66 4.28 1.14
N VAL A 237 21.92 5.58 0.98
CA VAL A 237 23.22 6.22 1.22
C VAL A 237 23.08 7.37 2.22
N PRO A 238 24.12 7.74 2.98
CA PRO A 238 24.05 8.85 3.92
C PRO A 238 23.83 10.22 3.28
N CYS A 239 22.62 10.76 3.40
CA CYS A 239 22.24 12.07 2.85
C CYS A 239 22.60 13.25 3.78
N LYS A 240 23.86 13.34 4.24
CA LYS A 240 24.30 14.30 5.28
C LYS A 240 24.04 15.78 4.94
N GLU A 241 24.21 16.14 3.68
CA GLU A 241 24.07 17.52 3.19
C GLU A 241 22.64 17.92 2.82
N SER A 242 21.69 16.97 2.82
CA SER A 242 20.30 17.25 2.48
C SER A 242 19.57 17.96 3.64
N PRO A 243 18.62 18.88 3.35
CA PRO A 243 17.84 19.52 4.39
C PRO A 243 16.97 18.50 5.14
N PRO A 244 16.66 18.68 6.44
CA PRO A 244 15.67 17.83 7.10
C PRO A 244 14.26 18.19 6.64
N ILE A 245 13.33 17.22 6.61
CA ILE A 245 11.90 17.49 6.42
C ILE A 245 11.16 17.65 7.76
N ASP A 246 11.56 16.89 8.79
CA ASP A 246 11.01 17.02 10.13
C ASP A 246 11.84 18.02 10.92
N ARG A 247 11.18 19.06 11.45
CA ARG A 247 11.85 20.14 12.19
C ARG A 247 12.54 19.58 13.43
N GLY A 248 13.86 19.76 13.50
CA GLY A 248 14.68 19.34 14.65
C GLY A 248 15.00 17.84 14.69
N ALA A 249 14.62 17.07 13.68
CA ALA A 249 14.94 15.65 13.64
C ALA A 249 16.45 15.41 13.45
N ARG A 250 16.95 14.37 14.13
CA ARG A 250 18.32 13.87 13.99
C ARG A 250 18.51 13.20 12.62
N SER A 251 19.75 13.20 12.13
CA SER A 251 20.16 12.40 10.95
C SER A 251 19.67 10.97 11.09
N PHE A 252 19.18 10.38 9.98
CA PHE A 252 18.80 8.97 9.92
C PHE A 252 20.00 8.05 10.04
N TRP A 253 21.14 8.45 9.49
CA TRP A 253 22.40 7.73 9.67
C TRP A 253 23.05 8.14 10.98
#